data_AF-A0A8E2J8Q7-F1
#
_entry.id   AF-A0A8E2J8Q7-F1
#
_cell.length_a   1.000
_cell.length_b   1.000
_cell.length_c   1.000
_cell.angle_alpha   90.00
_cell.angle_beta   90.00
_cell.angle_gamma   90.00
#
_symmetry.space_group_name_H-M   'P 1'
#
loop_
_entity.id
_entity.type
_entity.pdbx_description
1 polymer ?
#
loop_
_entity_poly.entity_id
_entity_poly.type
_entity_poly.pdbx_seq_one_letter_code
_entity_poly.pdbx_strand_id
1 'polypeptide(L)'
;MDPLVVSSSVITLLCNLHKFSGLANVGHEDDPEIGDLAILTAFYRDINYLILSSPVSSIFSIDQALRRCKATQEQLIGLLDQIGYPRLKRSSRRQNRMRYALNMFLKHGQLARAKNAYRDAVLLLRDIAMSSVTQRHLESIRLEIEQIRHVTDMDDGSGENLRTLRTNEAGASGTLVPETTDHSLFNATIVLLSNEHPQYVSARGKFDTGADINLISRNLVEKRGLLDLVENLEKGLTIRGIEDAQFTAKAKITLTWYLNKSSYSRMTEFFLTEDDSFDILLGNDFINENNLFHIEPTVRMATHSKMKVVVAAGMFTLKAVYVLARADGVE
;
A
#
# COMPACT_ATOMS: atom_id res chain seq x y z
N MET A 1 -7.58 23.04 1.24
CA MET A 1 -9.03 22.75 1.23
C MET A 1 -9.55 22.89 2.64
N ASP A 2 -10.79 23.34 2.81
CA ASP A 2 -11.40 23.42 4.14
C ASP A 2 -11.59 22.02 4.75
N PRO A 3 -11.06 21.72 5.94
CA PRO A 3 -11.26 20.44 6.63
C PRO A 3 -12.74 20.13 6.89
N LEU A 4 -13.59 21.16 6.88
CA LEU A 4 -15.05 21.05 6.98
C LEU A 4 -15.70 20.34 5.77
N VAL A 5 -15.12 20.45 4.57
CA VAL A 5 -15.65 19.82 3.34
C VAL A 5 -15.37 18.31 3.32
N VAL A 6 -14.22 17.90 3.84
CA VAL A 6 -13.85 16.50 4.03
C VAL A 6 -14.74 15.88 5.11
N SER A 7 -14.91 16.56 6.25
CA SER A 7 -15.80 16.14 7.34
C SER A 7 -17.26 15.97 6.88
N SER A 8 -17.82 16.92 6.14
CA SER A 8 -19.21 16.85 5.62
C SER A 8 -19.41 15.70 4.62
N SER A 9 -18.44 15.51 3.73
CA SER A 9 -18.47 14.41 2.75
C SER A 9 -18.40 13.04 3.43
N VAL A 10 -17.63 12.95 4.51
CA VAL A 10 -17.45 11.75 5.33
C VAL A 10 -18.68 11.46 6.19
N ILE A 11 -19.27 12.46 6.85
CA ILE A 11 -20.49 12.29 7.66
C ILE A 11 -21.66 11.83 6.80
N THR A 12 -21.84 12.45 5.63
CA THR A 12 -22.88 12.05 4.66
C THR A 12 -22.70 10.58 4.24
N LEU A 13 -21.45 10.16 4.07
CA LEU A 13 -21.14 8.79 3.70
C LEU A 13 -21.36 7.81 4.84
N LEU A 14 -20.96 8.15 6.07
CA LEU A 14 -21.20 7.35 7.27
C LEU A 14 -22.70 7.19 7.55
N CYS A 15 -23.51 8.22 7.31
CA CYS A 15 -24.97 8.15 7.40
C CYS A 15 -25.56 7.21 6.34
N ASN A 16 -25.04 7.21 5.11
CA ASN A 16 -25.45 6.27 4.06
C ASN A 16 -24.98 4.84 4.34
N LEU A 17 -23.80 4.67 4.96
CA LEU A 17 -23.28 3.38 5.43
C LEU A 17 -24.08 2.88 6.64
N HIS A 18 -24.59 3.73 7.52
CA HIS A 18 -25.44 3.30 8.63
C HIS A 18 -26.76 2.69 8.13
N LYS A 19 -27.35 3.23 7.05
CA LYS A 19 -28.48 2.61 6.34
C LYS A 19 -28.12 1.21 5.80
N PHE A 20 -26.85 0.96 5.47
CA PHE A 20 -26.33 -0.33 5.03
C PHE A 20 -25.84 -1.26 6.15
N SER A 21 -25.37 -0.75 7.28
CA SER A 21 -25.00 -1.58 8.44
C SER A 21 -26.23 -2.29 9.04
N GLY A 22 -27.41 -1.64 8.97
CA GLY A 22 -28.69 -2.29 9.21
C GLY A 22 -29.06 -3.35 8.15
N LEU A 23 -28.39 -3.36 6.99
CA LEU A 23 -28.51 -4.41 5.98
C LEU A 23 -27.58 -5.60 6.24
N ALA A 24 -26.45 -5.41 6.93
CA ALA A 24 -25.44 -6.44 7.22
C ALA A 24 -25.82 -7.40 8.37
N ASN A 25 -26.61 -6.93 9.35
CA ASN A 25 -26.97 -7.73 10.53
C ASN A 25 -28.15 -8.71 10.34
N VAL A 26 -28.72 -8.81 9.14
CA VAL A 26 -29.82 -9.73 8.85
C VAL A 26 -29.35 -10.64 7.72
N GLY A 27 -28.92 -11.85 8.09
CA GLY A 27 -28.31 -12.84 7.21
C GLY A 27 -29.08 -13.02 5.91
N HIS A 28 -28.45 -12.65 4.80
CA HIS A 28 -28.69 -13.28 3.52
C HIS A 28 -27.62 -14.36 3.37
N GLU A 29 -27.84 -15.52 3.99
CA GLU A 29 -27.00 -16.71 3.76
C GLU A 29 -27.09 -17.18 2.30
N ASP A 30 -28.15 -16.79 1.58
CA ASP A 30 -28.47 -17.31 0.24
C ASP A 30 -27.90 -16.49 -0.94
N ASP A 31 -27.31 -15.30 -0.72
CA ASP A 31 -26.73 -14.50 -1.81
C ASP A 31 -25.27 -14.13 -1.50
N PRO A 32 -24.32 -15.04 -1.77
CA PRO A 32 -22.90 -14.86 -1.44
C PRO A 32 -22.31 -13.62 -2.12
N GLU A 33 -22.91 -13.15 -3.22
CA GLU A 33 -22.43 -11.96 -3.91
C GLU A 33 -22.76 -10.66 -3.15
N ILE A 34 -23.77 -10.62 -2.29
CA ILE A 34 -24.12 -9.39 -1.55
C ILE A 34 -23.42 -9.37 -0.18
N GLY A 35 -23.04 -10.53 0.36
CA GLY A 35 -22.33 -10.65 1.65
C GLY A 35 -21.01 -9.86 1.72
N ASP A 36 -20.26 -9.81 0.62
CA ASP A 36 -19.02 -9.05 0.51
C ASP A 36 -19.20 -7.55 0.77
N LEU A 37 -20.39 -7.01 0.52
CA LEU A 37 -20.64 -5.56 0.61
C LEU A 37 -20.59 -5.07 2.07
N ALA A 38 -21.01 -5.92 3.01
CA ALA A 38 -20.91 -5.63 4.44
C ALA A 38 -19.44 -5.53 4.89
N ILE A 39 -18.60 -6.43 4.38
CA ILE A 39 -17.17 -6.45 4.65
C ILE A 39 -16.51 -5.20 4.06
N LEU A 40 -16.77 -4.88 2.80
CA LEU A 40 -16.24 -3.67 2.14
C LEU A 40 -16.67 -2.37 2.84
N THR A 41 -17.91 -2.34 3.33
CA THR A 41 -18.46 -1.22 4.13
C THR A 41 -17.71 -1.07 5.45
N ALA A 42 -17.46 -2.17 6.16
CA ALA A 42 -16.70 -2.16 7.41
C ALA A 42 -15.25 -1.69 7.18
N PHE A 43 -14.57 -2.25 6.17
CA PHE A 43 -13.21 -1.82 5.80
C PHE A 43 -13.13 -0.34 5.46
N TYR A 44 -14.07 0.15 4.65
CA TYR A 44 -14.12 1.57 4.31
C TYR A 44 -14.25 2.43 5.57
N ARG A 45 -15.14 2.05 6.51
CA ARG A 45 -15.34 2.78 7.76
C ARG A 45 -14.07 2.83 8.60
N ASP A 46 -13.37 1.71 8.72
CA ASP A 46 -12.16 1.61 9.54
C ASP A 46 -11.01 2.43 8.93
N ILE A 47 -10.83 2.39 7.61
CA ILE A 47 -9.83 3.22 6.90
C ILE A 47 -10.16 4.71 7.07
N ASN A 48 -11.44 5.07 6.96
CA ASN A 48 -11.88 6.45 7.11
C ASN A 48 -11.66 6.96 8.54
N TYR A 49 -11.91 6.12 9.56
CA TYR A 49 -11.61 6.44 10.95
C TYR A 49 -10.11 6.67 11.17
N LEU A 50 -9.25 5.83 10.58
CA LEU A 50 -7.79 5.99 10.64
C LEU A 50 -7.31 7.28 9.98
N ILE A 51 -7.93 7.69 8.87
CA ILE A 51 -7.60 8.94 8.18
C ILE A 51 -8.05 10.15 9.01
N LEU A 52 -9.29 10.13 9.53
CA LEU A 52 -9.83 11.25 10.31
C LEU A 52 -9.18 11.43 11.68
N SER A 53 -8.71 10.35 12.29
CA SER A 53 -8.00 10.39 13.58
C SER A 53 -6.56 10.89 13.44
N SER A 54 -6.08 11.08 12.22
CA SER A 54 -4.73 11.58 11.94
C SER A 54 -4.71 13.12 12.01
N PRO A 55 -3.82 13.72 12.81
CA PRO A 55 -3.70 15.18 12.91
C PRO A 55 -3.07 15.85 11.68
N VAL A 56 -2.57 15.07 10.73
CA VAL A 56 -1.92 15.55 9.51
C VAL A 56 -2.93 15.66 8.38
N SER A 57 -2.93 16.81 7.69
CA SER A 57 -3.73 17.07 6.48
C SER A 57 -3.63 15.89 5.51
N SER A 58 -4.78 15.37 5.04
CA SER A 58 -4.80 14.22 4.14
C SER A 58 -3.97 14.48 2.89
N ILE A 59 -3.16 13.50 2.51
CA ILE A 59 -2.43 13.51 1.24
C ILE A 59 -3.47 13.59 0.11
N PHE A 60 -3.24 14.46 -0.88
CA PHE A 60 -4.15 14.68 -2.02
C PHE A 60 -4.66 13.38 -2.67
N SER A 61 -3.80 12.35 -2.74
CA SER A 61 -4.13 11.01 -3.26
C SER A 61 -5.20 10.28 -2.44
N ILE A 62 -5.20 10.44 -1.10
CA ILE A 62 -6.21 9.86 -0.21
C ILE A 62 -7.56 10.51 -0.46
N ASP A 63 -7.60 11.84 -0.60
CA ASP A 63 -8.84 12.57 -0.88
C ASP A 63 -9.46 12.15 -2.22
N GLN A 64 -8.62 11.96 -3.25
CA GLN A 64 -9.08 11.51 -4.55
C GLN A 64 -9.64 10.07 -4.47
N ALA A 65 -8.98 9.19 -3.72
CA ALA A 65 -9.45 7.82 -3.50
C ALA A 65 -10.78 7.77 -2.71
N LEU A 66 -10.92 8.62 -1.67
CA LEU A 66 -12.17 8.77 -0.91
C LEU A 66 -13.31 9.26 -1.79
N ARG A 67 -13.07 10.26 -2.65
CA ARG A 67 -14.06 10.77 -3.62
C ARG A 67 -14.48 9.68 -4.60
N ARG A 68 -13.53 8.88 -5.09
CA ARG A 68 -13.81 7.76 -5.99
C ARG A 68 -14.67 6.70 -5.31
N CYS A 69 -14.34 6.32 -4.07
CA CYS A 69 -15.16 5.40 -3.26
C CYS A 69 -16.59 5.92 -3.08
N LYS A 70 -16.74 7.21 -2.77
CA LYS A 70 -18.05 7.84 -2.63
C LYS A 70 -18.87 7.75 -3.91
N ALA A 71 -18.28 8.14 -5.04
CA ALA A 71 -18.96 8.13 -6.33
C ALA A 71 -19.40 6.72 -6.74
N THR A 72 -18.53 5.71 -6.59
CA THR A 72 -18.86 4.32 -6.94
C THR A 72 -19.88 3.71 -5.96
N GLN A 73 -19.84 4.10 -4.68
CA GLN A 73 -20.85 3.72 -3.70
C GLN A 73 -22.22 4.31 -4.04
N GLU A 74 -22.32 5.61 -4.31
CA GLU A 74 -23.59 6.27 -4.67
C GLU A 74 -24.20 5.65 -5.92
N GLN A 75 -23.37 5.32 -6.91
CA GLN A 75 -23.81 4.59 -8.10
C GLN A 75 -24.38 3.20 -7.77
N LEU A 76 -23.69 2.44 -6.91
CA LEU A 76 -24.15 1.12 -6.48
C LEU A 76 -25.47 1.20 -5.70
N ILE A 77 -25.58 2.16 -4.78
CA ILE A 77 -26.81 2.41 -4.01
C ILE A 77 -27.97 2.75 -4.96
N GLY A 78 -27.75 3.63 -5.93
CA GLY A 78 -28.77 3.99 -6.92
C GLY A 78 -29.28 2.77 -7.69
N LEU A 79 -28.40 1.83 -8.06
CA LEU A 79 -28.80 0.59 -8.72
C LEU A 79 -29.57 -0.35 -7.78
N LEU A 80 -29.13 -0.48 -6.53
CA LEU A 80 -29.81 -1.29 -5.49
C LEU A 80 -31.23 -0.75 -5.19
N ASP A 81 -31.40 0.57 -5.18
CA ASP A 81 -32.71 1.20 -5.02
C ASP A 81 -33.62 0.94 -6.22
N GLN A 82 -33.07 1.02 -7.44
CA GLN A 82 -33.82 0.75 -8.67
C GLN A 82 -34.30 -0.70 -8.78
N ILE A 83 -33.52 -1.67 -8.30
CA ILE A 83 -33.98 -3.07 -8.25
C ILE A 83 -34.98 -3.32 -7.11
N GLY A 84 -35.13 -2.37 -6.18
CA GLY A 84 -36.05 -2.46 -5.05
C GLY A 84 -35.49 -3.23 -3.86
N TYR A 85 -34.17 -3.34 -3.73
CA TYR A 85 -33.49 -4.09 -2.68
C TYR A 85 -33.94 -3.68 -1.26
N PRO A 86 -34.05 -2.38 -0.89
CA PRO A 86 -34.50 -1.99 0.45
C PRO A 86 -35.96 -2.37 0.75
N ARG A 87 -36.80 -2.50 -0.28
CA ARG A 87 -38.23 -2.80 -0.17
C ARG A 87 -38.51 -4.30 -0.01
N LEU A 88 -37.59 -5.16 -0.45
CA LEU A 88 -37.70 -6.62 -0.30
C LEU A 88 -37.74 -7.05 1.17
N LYS A 89 -36.95 -6.37 2.03
CA LYS A 89 -36.85 -6.68 3.47
C LYS A 89 -38.13 -6.37 4.26
N ARG A 90 -39.01 -5.48 3.76
CA ARG A 90 -40.22 -5.04 4.48
C ARG A 90 -41.51 -5.64 3.97
N SER A 91 -41.49 -6.35 2.83
CA SER A 91 -42.70 -6.80 2.14
C SER A 91 -42.70 -8.32 1.96
N SER A 92 -43.62 -9.00 2.64
CA SER A 92 -43.93 -10.43 2.42
C SER A 92 -44.71 -10.72 1.13
N ARG A 93 -45.10 -9.70 0.36
CA ARG A 93 -45.94 -9.89 -0.84
C ARG A 93 -45.15 -10.50 -2.00
N ARG A 94 -45.60 -11.67 -2.47
CA ARG A 94 -45.06 -12.45 -3.61
C ARG A 94 -44.82 -11.60 -4.88
N GLN A 95 -45.69 -10.63 -5.16
CA GLN A 95 -45.55 -9.72 -6.32
C GLN A 95 -44.27 -8.87 -6.27
N ASN A 96 -43.82 -8.44 -5.08
CA ASN A 96 -42.61 -7.64 -4.95
C ASN A 96 -41.34 -8.48 -5.15
N ARG A 97 -41.38 -9.77 -4.76
CA ARG A 97 -40.28 -10.71 -5.03
C ARG A 97 -40.10 -10.98 -6.52
N MET A 98 -41.20 -11.14 -7.26
CA MET A 98 -41.16 -11.36 -8.70
C MET A 98 -40.61 -10.14 -9.46
N ARG A 99 -41.06 -8.93 -9.08
CA ARG A 99 -40.53 -7.67 -9.65
C ARG A 99 -39.04 -7.51 -9.36
N TYR A 100 -38.61 -7.83 -8.14
CA TYR A 100 -37.19 -7.82 -7.77
C TYR A 100 -36.37 -8.79 -8.61
N ALA A 101 -36.78 -10.06 -8.73
CA ALA A 101 -36.06 -11.06 -9.52
C ALA A 101 -35.92 -10.64 -10.99
N LEU A 102 -36.99 -10.09 -11.58
CA LEU A 102 -36.98 -9.61 -12.96
C LEU A 102 -36.06 -8.38 -13.13
N ASN A 103 -36.13 -7.42 -12.21
CA ASN A 103 -35.24 -6.25 -12.24
C ASN A 103 -33.78 -6.63 -11.99
N MET A 104 -33.53 -7.59 -11.11
CA MET A 104 -32.20 -8.12 -10.83
C MET A 104 -31.62 -8.80 -12.07
N PHE A 105 -32.39 -9.65 -12.75
CA PHE A 105 -31.97 -10.27 -14.01
C PHE A 105 -31.64 -9.24 -15.10
N LEU A 106 -32.51 -8.25 -15.30
CA LEU A 106 -32.30 -7.21 -16.33
C LEU A 106 -31.10 -6.31 -16.03
N LYS A 107 -30.78 -6.07 -14.75
CA LYS A 107 -29.71 -5.15 -14.33
C LYS A 107 -28.47 -5.86 -13.80
N HIS A 108 -28.41 -7.19 -13.86
CA HIS A 108 -27.34 -7.98 -13.26
C HIS A 108 -25.95 -7.51 -13.71
N GLY A 109 -25.75 -7.32 -15.01
CA GLY A 109 -24.46 -6.85 -15.55
C GLY A 109 -24.09 -5.41 -15.16
N GLN A 110 -25.05 -4.54 -14.87
CA GLN A 110 -24.76 -3.17 -14.37
C GLN A 110 -24.44 -3.21 -12.88
N LEU A 111 -25.17 -4.03 -12.12
CA LEU A 111 -24.98 -4.23 -10.69
C LEU A 111 -23.60 -4.85 -10.41
N ALA A 112 -23.22 -5.90 -11.14
CA ALA A 112 -21.91 -6.54 -11.02
C ALA A 112 -20.77 -5.56 -11.32
N ARG A 113 -20.91 -4.74 -12.38
CA ARG A 113 -19.93 -3.70 -12.72
C ARG A 113 -19.81 -2.64 -11.63
N ALA A 114 -20.92 -2.14 -11.10
CA ALA A 114 -20.91 -1.16 -10.02
C ALA A 114 -20.32 -1.74 -8.72
N LYS A 115 -20.64 -3.00 -8.41
CA LYS A 115 -20.05 -3.73 -7.27
C LYS A 115 -18.53 -3.84 -7.41
N ASN A 116 -18.04 -4.30 -8.55
CA ASN A 116 -16.60 -4.42 -8.80
C ASN A 116 -15.91 -3.05 -8.76
N ALA A 117 -16.50 -2.02 -9.38
CA ALA A 117 -15.97 -0.66 -9.32
C ALA A 117 -15.90 -0.10 -7.89
N TYR A 118 -16.87 -0.41 -7.04
CA TYR A 118 -16.83 -0.05 -5.61
C TYR A 118 -15.75 -0.83 -4.87
N ARG A 119 -15.68 -2.15 -5.07
CA ARG A 119 -14.64 -3.02 -4.50
C ARG A 119 -13.24 -2.52 -4.84
N ASP A 120 -12.97 -2.24 -6.11
CA ASP A 120 -11.67 -1.78 -6.59
C ASP A 120 -11.31 -0.41 -5.99
N ALA A 121 -12.30 0.49 -5.86
CA ALA A 121 -12.09 1.78 -5.21
C ALA A 121 -11.72 1.63 -3.73
N VAL A 122 -12.40 0.75 -2.99
CA VAL A 122 -12.10 0.48 -1.57
C VAL A 122 -10.73 -0.18 -1.40
N LEU A 123 -10.36 -1.11 -2.28
CA LEU A 123 -9.03 -1.74 -2.26
C LEU A 123 -7.92 -0.71 -2.57
N LEU A 124 -8.12 0.15 -3.57
CA LEU A 124 -7.18 1.24 -3.86
C LEU A 124 -7.01 2.18 -2.66
N LEU A 125 -8.12 2.57 -2.03
CA LEU A 125 -8.09 3.42 -0.84
C LEU A 125 -7.31 2.73 0.30
N ARG A 126 -7.52 1.43 0.50
CA ARG A 126 -6.76 0.64 1.48
C ARG A 126 -5.27 0.66 1.17
N ASP A 127 -4.89 0.42 -0.07
CA ASP A 127 -3.48 0.35 -0.48
C ASP A 127 -2.79 1.70 -0.27
N ILE A 128 -3.45 2.81 -0.64
CA ILE A 128 -2.94 4.16 -0.40
C ILE A 128 -2.86 4.46 1.11
N ALA A 129 -3.89 4.08 1.88
CA ALA A 129 -3.91 4.30 3.32
C ALA A 129 -2.78 3.51 4.00
N MET A 130 -2.59 2.24 3.66
CA MET A 130 -1.50 1.40 4.19
C MET A 130 -0.14 1.98 3.81
N SER A 131 0.06 2.40 2.56
CA SER A 131 1.28 3.06 2.10
C SER A 131 1.57 4.34 2.88
N SER A 132 0.55 5.18 3.12
CA SER A 132 0.68 6.41 3.90
C SER A 132 0.99 6.16 5.38
N VAL A 133 0.50 5.05 5.95
CA VAL A 133 0.79 4.66 7.33
C VAL A 133 2.22 4.14 7.42
N THR A 134 2.68 3.34 6.45
CA THR A 134 4.07 2.90 6.39
C THR A 134 5.03 4.07 6.18
N GLN A 135 4.70 5.04 5.32
CA GLN A 135 5.50 6.26 5.14
C GLN A 135 5.56 7.08 6.44
N ARG A 136 4.44 7.22 7.17
CA ARG A 136 4.44 7.88 8.48
C ARG A 136 5.27 7.15 9.52
N HIS A 137 5.24 5.81 9.52
CA HIS A 137 6.12 5.03 10.39
C HIS A 137 7.60 5.31 10.07
N LEU A 138 7.96 5.35 8.79
CA LEU A 138 9.31 5.69 8.35
C LEU A 138 9.71 7.12 8.71
N GLU A 139 8.81 8.11 8.59
CA GLU A 139 9.08 9.49 9.01
C GLU A 139 9.21 9.63 10.53
N SER A 140 8.38 8.94 11.31
CA SER A 140 8.50 8.90 12.78
C SER A 140 9.83 8.31 13.21
N ILE A 141 10.21 7.16 12.61
CA ILE A 141 11.51 6.52 12.84
C ILE A 141 12.64 7.48 12.46
N ARG A 142 12.52 8.20 11.35
CA ARG A 142 13.53 9.17 10.92
C ARG A 142 13.71 10.31 11.92
N LEU A 143 12.62 10.88 12.44
CA LEU A 143 12.68 11.95 13.44
C LEU A 143 13.28 11.46 14.77
N GLU A 144 13.01 10.22 15.16
CA GLU A 144 13.60 9.59 16.34
C GLU A 144 15.12 9.38 16.15
N ILE A 145 15.56 8.96 14.97
CA ILE A 145 16.99 8.84 14.63
C ILE A 145 17.68 10.22 14.65
N GLU A 146 17.04 11.27 14.13
CA GLU A 146 17.58 12.63 14.17
C GLU A 146 17.72 13.14 15.61
N GLN A 147 16.77 12.82 16.49
CA GLN A 147 16.86 13.16 17.93
C GLN A 147 18.00 12.41 18.63
N ILE A 148 18.21 11.13 18.33
CA ILE A 148 19.31 10.35 18.91
C ILE A 148 20.67 10.91 18.46
N ARG A 149 20.84 11.24 17.17
CA ARG A 149 22.07 11.88 16.67
C ARG A 149 22.38 13.20 17.37
N HIS A 150 21.35 14.00 17.63
CA HIS A 150 21.53 15.29 18.29
C HIS A 150 21.91 15.19 19.77
N VAL A 151 21.65 14.05 20.43
CA VAL A 151 22.07 13.75 21.81
C VAL A 151 23.51 13.23 21.84
N THR A 152 23.95 12.46 20.85
CA THR A 152 25.32 11.94 20.79
C THR A 152 26.37 12.98 20.42
N ASP A 153 25.99 14.04 19.69
CA ASP A 153 26.91 15.13 19.30
C ASP A 153 27.09 16.20 20.41
N MET A 154 26.44 16.04 21.57
CA MET A 154 26.58 16.95 22.72
C MET A 154 27.46 16.37 23.86
N ASP A 155 28.02 15.17 23.71
CA ASP A 155 28.89 14.53 24.72
C ASP A 155 30.33 14.34 24.22
N ASP A 156 30.91 15.40 23.66
CA ASP A 156 32.33 15.48 23.33
C ASP A 156 33.01 16.37 24.36
N GLY A 157 33.25 15.82 25.56
CA GLY A 157 33.79 16.63 26.65
C GLY A 157 34.00 15.99 28.01
N SER A 158 34.46 14.73 28.12
CA SER A 158 35.51 14.35 29.10
C SER A 158 35.73 12.84 29.10
N GLY A 159 36.99 12.46 28.88
CA GLY A 159 37.46 11.09 28.97
C GLY A 159 37.52 10.54 30.39
N GLU A 160 37.88 9.25 30.43
CA GLU A 160 38.22 8.44 31.60
C GLU A 160 37.06 8.02 32.51
N ASN A 161 36.59 6.77 32.33
CA ASN A 161 36.91 5.71 33.29
C ASN A 161 36.34 4.35 32.83
N LEU A 162 37.25 3.50 32.38
CA LEU A 162 37.06 2.06 32.31
C LEU A 162 37.29 1.48 33.71
N ARG A 163 36.41 0.57 34.16
CA ARG A 163 36.34 -0.14 35.46
C ARG A 163 35.60 0.68 36.52
N THR A 164 34.46 0.23 37.02
CA THR A 164 34.30 -0.91 37.93
C THR A 164 32.80 -1.07 38.19
N LEU A 165 32.26 -2.30 38.18
CA LEU A 165 31.30 -2.84 39.16
C LEU A 165 30.54 -4.05 38.58
N ARG A 166 31.05 -5.23 38.95
CA ARG A 166 30.22 -6.42 39.16
C ARG A 166 29.54 -6.32 40.53
N THR A 167 28.44 -7.07 40.65
CA THR A 167 27.68 -7.49 41.84
C THR A 167 26.74 -6.49 42.50
N ASN A 168 25.42 -6.62 42.26
CA ASN A 168 24.50 -7.34 43.17
C ASN A 168 23.06 -7.36 42.64
N GLU A 169 22.32 -8.35 43.14
CA GLU A 169 21.03 -8.87 42.71
C GLU A 169 19.81 -8.00 43.09
N ALA A 170 18.68 -8.39 42.46
CA ALA A 170 17.30 -8.28 42.94
C ALA A 170 16.67 -6.88 43.02
N GLY A 171 15.91 -6.54 41.98
CA GLY A 171 14.95 -5.44 42.03
C GLY A 171 14.24 -5.28 40.69
N ALA A 172 13.03 -5.83 40.58
CA ALA A 172 12.17 -5.73 39.42
C ALA A 172 11.92 -4.26 39.05
N SER A 173 12.49 -3.82 37.94
CA SER A 173 11.99 -2.70 37.15
C SER A 173 12.50 -2.91 35.73
N GLY A 174 11.59 -3.30 34.83
CA GLY A 174 11.91 -3.54 33.43
C GLY A 174 12.33 -2.24 32.76
N THR A 175 13.63 -1.98 32.76
CA THR A 175 14.25 -0.99 31.89
C THR A 175 14.10 -1.52 30.47
N LEU A 176 13.22 -0.89 29.70
CA LEU A 176 13.08 -1.11 28.26
C LEU A 176 14.41 -0.73 27.61
N VAL A 177 15.26 -1.74 27.38
CA VAL A 177 16.38 -1.62 26.44
C VAL A 177 15.72 -1.37 25.08
N PRO A 178 16.02 -0.28 24.38
CA PRO A 178 15.52 -0.10 23.03
C PRO A 178 16.12 -1.22 22.18
N GLU A 179 15.28 -2.14 21.72
CA GLU A 179 15.65 -3.09 20.68
C GLU A 179 16.08 -2.26 19.47
N THR A 180 17.40 -2.21 19.23
CA THR A 180 18.00 -1.59 18.04
C THR A 180 17.48 -2.34 16.83
N THR A 181 16.38 -1.86 16.27
CA THR A 181 15.69 -2.51 15.16
C THR A 181 16.50 -2.21 13.91
N ASP A 182 17.25 -3.20 13.40
CA ASP A 182 18.05 -3.04 12.19
C ASP A 182 17.13 -2.78 10.98
N HIS A 183 17.06 -1.50 10.56
CA HIS A 183 16.21 -1.04 9.46
C HIS A 183 16.62 -1.58 8.09
N SER A 184 17.80 -2.18 7.97
CA SER A 184 18.19 -2.87 6.74
C SER A 184 17.50 -4.23 6.58
N LEU A 185 16.91 -4.77 7.65
CA LEU A 185 16.22 -6.05 7.61
C LEU A 185 14.79 -5.91 7.08
N PHE A 186 14.35 -6.91 6.31
CA PHE A 186 12.99 -6.98 5.78
C PHE A 186 12.47 -8.43 5.75
N ASN A 187 11.16 -8.57 5.57
CA ASN A 187 10.52 -9.86 5.36
C ASN A 187 10.14 -10.01 3.89
N ALA A 188 10.56 -11.11 3.27
CA ALA A 188 10.13 -11.53 1.94
C ALA A 188 9.14 -12.68 2.05
N THR A 189 8.24 -12.77 1.06
CA THR A 189 7.39 -13.94 0.84
C THR A 189 7.61 -14.44 -0.59
N ILE A 190 8.32 -15.56 -0.73
CA ILE A 190 8.59 -16.22 -2.01
C ILE A 190 7.36 -17.01 -2.43
N VAL A 191 7.00 -16.95 -3.70
CA VAL A 191 5.88 -17.67 -4.30
C VAL A 191 6.42 -18.86 -5.08
N LEU A 192 5.97 -20.05 -4.72
CA LEU A 192 6.28 -21.30 -5.40
C LEU A 192 5.04 -21.75 -6.16
N LEU A 193 5.16 -21.81 -7.48
CA LEU A 193 4.09 -22.29 -8.35
C LEU A 193 4.17 -23.82 -8.40
N SER A 194 3.35 -24.51 -7.61
CA SER A 194 3.14 -25.95 -7.76
C SER A 194 1.93 -26.22 -8.67
N ASN A 195 1.86 -27.42 -9.25
CA ASN A 195 0.77 -27.81 -10.17
C ASN A 195 -0.61 -27.81 -9.53
N GLU A 196 -0.71 -27.89 -8.20
CA GLU A 196 -1.99 -27.98 -7.49
C GLU A 196 -2.36 -26.64 -6.82
N HIS A 197 -1.43 -26.03 -6.06
CA HIS A 197 -1.65 -24.75 -5.38
C HIS A 197 -0.37 -23.92 -5.22
N PRO A 198 -0.43 -22.58 -5.30
CA PRO A 198 0.72 -21.73 -4.99
C PRO A 198 1.09 -21.86 -3.51
N GLN A 199 2.36 -22.14 -3.22
CA GLN A 199 2.90 -22.20 -1.87
C GLN A 199 3.69 -20.91 -1.57
N TYR A 200 3.50 -20.38 -0.37
CA TYR A 200 4.16 -19.15 0.07
C TYR A 200 5.21 -19.46 1.15
N VAL A 201 6.43 -19.00 0.93
CA VAL A 201 7.56 -19.21 1.85
C VAL A 201 8.05 -17.88 2.39
N SER A 202 8.05 -17.72 3.72
CA SER A 202 8.67 -16.56 4.35
C SER A 202 10.19 -16.70 4.36
N ALA A 203 10.87 -15.60 4.05
CA ALA A 203 12.32 -15.46 4.05
C ALA A 203 12.70 -14.12 4.70
N ARG A 204 13.81 -14.10 5.46
CA ARG A 204 14.38 -12.89 6.05
C ARG A 204 15.40 -12.29 5.08
N GLY A 205 15.22 -11.03 4.76
CA GLY A 205 16.08 -10.34 3.83
C GLY A 205 16.84 -9.18 4.46
N LYS A 206 17.92 -8.76 3.80
CA LYS A 206 18.69 -7.56 4.13
C LYS A 206 18.90 -6.67 2.90
N PHE A 207 18.67 -5.37 3.07
CA PHE A 207 19.08 -4.36 2.09
C PHE A 207 20.55 -4.06 2.29
N ASP A 208 21.35 -4.19 1.24
CA ASP A 208 22.77 -3.90 1.27
C ASP A 208 23.15 -2.96 0.13
N THR A 209 23.32 -1.69 0.47
CA THR A 209 23.75 -0.65 -0.49
C THR A 209 25.22 -0.82 -0.91
N GLY A 210 25.99 -1.67 -0.24
CA GLY A 210 27.38 -1.98 -0.59
C GLY A 210 27.53 -3.16 -1.54
N ALA A 211 26.46 -3.92 -1.78
CA ALA A 211 26.45 -5.04 -2.72
C ALA A 211 25.84 -4.60 -4.05
N ASP A 212 26.49 -4.86 -5.18
CA ASP A 212 25.91 -4.51 -6.49
C ASP A 212 24.80 -5.49 -6.91
N ILE A 213 24.86 -6.73 -6.44
CA ILE A 213 24.00 -7.82 -6.89
C ILE A 213 23.08 -8.35 -5.79
N ASN A 214 22.02 -9.04 -6.19
CA ASN A 214 21.14 -9.75 -5.26
C ASN A 214 21.67 -11.16 -4.97
N LEU A 215 21.62 -11.55 -3.70
CA LEU A 215 22.07 -12.87 -3.25
C LEU A 215 20.91 -13.64 -2.60
N ILE A 216 20.98 -14.96 -2.68
CA ILE A 216 20.10 -15.88 -1.94
C ILE A 216 20.91 -17.02 -1.34
N SER A 217 20.61 -17.38 -0.10
CA SER A 217 21.29 -18.46 0.59
C SER A 217 20.96 -19.82 -0.05
N ARG A 218 21.99 -20.62 -0.34
CA ARG A 218 21.82 -22.01 -0.81
C ARG A 218 20.99 -22.83 0.16
N ASN A 219 21.16 -22.63 1.47
CA ASN A 219 20.41 -23.34 2.50
C ASN A 219 18.90 -23.14 2.36
N LEU A 220 18.45 -21.91 2.09
CA LEU A 220 17.03 -21.63 1.83
C LEU A 220 16.55 -22.38 0.58
N VAL A 221 17.31 -22.35 -0.51
CA VAL A 221 16.97 -23.02 -1.77
C VAL A 221 16.83 -24.54 -1.57
N GLU A 222 17.79 -25.17 -0.90
CA GLU A 222 17.78 -26.60 -0.60
C GLU A 222 16.64 -27.01 0.31
N LYS A 223 16.48 -26.31 1.45
CA LYS A 223 15.43 -26.57 2.45
C LYS A 223 14.02 -26.45 1.89
N ARG A 224 13.85 -25.65 0.84
CA ARG A 224 12.55 -25.41 0.20
C ARG A 224 12.35 -26.21 -1.09
N GLY A 225 13.31 -27.09 -1.43
CA GLY A 225 13.21 -27.95 -2.61
C GLY A 225 13.24 -27.17 -3.92
N LEU A 226 13.98 -26.06 -3.97
CA LEU A 226 14.03 -25.15 -5.13
C LEU A 226 15.23 -25.41 -6.05
N LEU A 227 15.97 -26.50 -5.81
CA LEU A 227 17.17 -26.84 -6.59
C LEU A 227 16.89 -27.01 -8.08
N ASP A 228 15.70 -27.49 -8.44
CA ASP A 228 15.30 -27.70 -9.84
C ASP A 228 15.13 -26.38 -10.61
N LEU A 229 15.00 -25.25 -9.91
CA LEU A 229 14.89 -23.92 -10.50
C LEU A 229 16.26 -23.21 -10.62
N VAL A 230 17.33 -23.85 -10.14
CA VAL A 230 18.67 -23.27 -10.13
C VAL A 230 19.33 -23.46 -11.49
N GLU A 231 19.80 -22.35 -12.06
CA GLU A 231 20.57 -22.32 -13.31
C GLU A 231 22.06 -22.20 -13.00
N ASN A 232 22.87 -23.15 -13.49
CA ASN A 232 24.31 -23.05 -13.41
C ASN A 232 24.83 -22.01 -14.42
N LEU A 233 25.77 -21.18 -13.98
CA LEU A 233 26.43 -20.20 -14.85
C LEU A 233 27.58 -20.88 -15.60
N GLU A 234 27.59 -20.74 -16.94
CA GLU A 234 28.70 -21.24 -17.78
C GLU A 234 30.04 -20.61 -17.38
N LYS A 235 30.00 -19.33 -17.03
CA LYS A 235 31.12 -18.58 -16.48
C LYS A 235 30.67 -17.98 -15.15
N GLY A 236 31.31 -18.41 -14.06
CA GLY A 236 31.02 -17.86 -12.73
C GLY A 236 31.19 -16.34 -12.69
N LEU A 237 30.34 -15.68 -11.90
CA LEU A 237 30.40 -14.25 -11.68
C LEU A 237 31.28 -13.99 -10.45
N THR A 238 32.47 -13.42 -10.65
CA THR A 238 33.35 -13.02 -9.56
C THR A 238 32.98 -11.63 -9.05
N ILE A 239 32.59 -11.57 -7.79
CA ILE A 239 32.27 -10.36 -7.03
C ILE A 239 33.45 -10.07 -6.10
N ARG A 240 33.82 -8.79 -6.01
CA ARG A 240 34.85 -8.30 -5.09
C ARG A 240 34.19 -7.69 -3.87
N GLY A 241 34.55 -8.17 -2.70
CA GLY A 241 34.17 -7.61 -1.41
C GLY A 241 35.24 -6.70 -0.84
N ILE A 242 35.14 -6.44 0.46
CA ILE A 242 36.07 -5.63 1.24
C ILE A 242 37.41 -6.39 1.37
N GLU A 243 38.53 -5.67 1.46
CA GLU A 243 39.89 -6.25 1.63
C GLU A 243 40.29 -7.24 0.51
N ASP A 244 39.88 -6.97 -0.73
CA ASP A 244 40.12 -7.84 -1.89
C ASP A 244 39.56 -9.27 -1.74
N ALA A 245 38.64 -9.49 -0.80
CA ALA A 245 37.90 -10.73 -0.72
C ALA A 245 37.17 -10.98 -2.05
N GLN A 246 37.26 -12.20 -2.58
CA GLN A 246 36.59 -12.56 -3.82
C GLN A 246 35.61 -13.69 -3.57
N PHE A 247 34.39 -13.49 -4.05
CA PHE A 247 33.35 -14.50 -4.06
C PHE A 247 32.96 -14.77 -5.51
N THR A 248 32.93 -16.04 -5.91
CA THR A 248 32.51 -16.41 -7.28
C THR A 248 31.17 -17.15 -7.21
N ALA A 249 30.10 -16.46 -7.61
CA ALA A 249 28.80 -17.08 -7.79
C ALA A 249 28.85 -18.02 -9.01
N LYS A 250 28.42 -19.28 -8.81
CA LYS A 250 28.44 -20.33 -9.85
C LYS A 250 27.05 -20.65 -10.38
N ALA A 251 26.01 -20.18 -9.71
CA ALA A 251 24.64 -20.48 -10.04
C ALA A 251 23.74 -19.29 -9.67
N LYS A 252 22.58 -19.24 -10.30
CA LYS A 252 21.54 -18.24 -10.07
C LYS A 252 20.16 -18.89 -10.06
N ILE A 253 19.18 -18.16 -9.54
CA ILE A 253 17.77 -18.55 -9.51
C ILE A 253 16.90 -17.31 -9.73
N THR A 254 15.83 -17.45 -10.50
CA THR A 254 14.84 -16.39 -10.67
C THR A 254 13.58 -16.75 -9.86
N LEU A 255 13.21 -15.87 -8.93
CA LEU A 255 12.08 -16.10 -8.03
C LEU A 255 11.03 -15.00 -8.13
N THR A 256 9.76 -15.38 -7.98
CA THR A 256 8.66 -14.45 -7.76
C THR A 256 8.41 -14.28 -6.27
N TRP A 257 8.33 -13.05 -5.76
CA TRP A 257 8.23 -12.78 -4.32
C TRP A 257 7.56 -11.44 -3.98
N TYR A 258 7.19 -11.25 -2.72
CA TYR A 258 6.59 -10.02 -2.17
C TYR A 258 7.46 -9.44 -1.05
N LEU A 259 7.65 -8.11 -1.05
CA LEU A 259 8.37 -7.38 -0.01
C LEU A 259 7.41 -6.89 1.09
N ASN A 260 7.68 -7.17 2.37
CA ASN A 260 6.97 -6.62 3.54
C ASN A 260 5.43 -6.64 3.42
N LYS A 261 4.85 -7.74 2.95
CA LYS A 261 3.39 -7.89 2.70
C LYS A 261 2.82 -6.91 1.65
N SER A 262 3.66 -6.40 0.76
CA SER A 262 3.24 -5.63 -0.41
C SER A 262 2.28 -6.45 -1.28
N SER A 263 1.33 -5.76 -1.92
CA SER A 263 0.42 -6.35 -2.91
C SER A 263 1.10 -6.60 -4.27
N TYR A 264 2.30 -6.05 -4.48
CA TYR A 264 3.04 -6.17 -5.73
C TYR A 264 4.07 -7.30 -5.66
N SER A 265 3.88 -8.32 -6.50
CA SER A 265 4.88 -9.35 -6.72
C SER A 265 6.03 -8.78 -7.54
N ARG A 266 7.24 -9.30 -7.30
CA ARG A 266 8.46 -9.00 -8.03
C ARG A 266 9.05 -10.28 -8.55
N MET A 267 9.61 -10.24 -9.75
CA MET A 267 10.42 -11.32 -10.28
C MET A 267 11.86 -10.84 -10.28
N THR A 268 12.74 -11.54 -9.58
CA THR A 268 14.11 -11.08 -9.35
C THR A 268 15.08 -12.25 -9.53
N GLU A 269 16.19 -11.97 -10.20
CA GLU A 269 17.33 -12.88 -10.31
C GLU A 269 18.21 -12.74 -9.07
N PHE A 270 18.55 -13.87 -8.45
CA PHE A 270 19.42 -13.97 -7.28
C PHE A 270 20.58 -14.90 -7.59
N PHE A 271 21.78 -14.51 -7.17
CA PHE A 271 22.96 -15.37 -7.22
C PHE A 271 23.07 -16.19 -5.93
N LEU A 272 23.37 -17.49 -6.07
CA LEU A 272 23.46 -18.38 -4.92
C LEU A 272 24.75 -18.13 -4.14
N THR A 273 24.62 -17.94 -2.82
CA THR A 273 25.73 -17.84 -1.88
C THR A 273 25.68 -18.94 -0.83
N GLU A 274 26.84 -19.31 -0.30
CA GLU A 274 26.95 -20.25 0.84
C GLU A 274 26.75 -19.54 2.19
N ASP A 275 26.73 -18.21 2.21
CA ASP A 275 26.41 -17.43 3.41
C ASP A 275 24.94 -17.63 3.82
N ASP A 276 24.71 -17.86 5.11
CA ASP A 276 23.41 -18.11 5.73
C ASP A 276 23.02 -17.04 6.77
N SER A 277 23.78 -15.93 6.83
CA SER A 277 23.48 -14.79 7.69
C SER A 277 22.09 -14.19 7.41
N PHE A 278 21.62 -14.29 6.15
CA PHE A 278 20.31 -13.87 5.69
C PHE A 278 19.81 -14.84 4.59
N ASP A 279 18.48 -14.95 4.45
CA ASP A 279 17.92 -15.80 3.39
C ASP A 279 18.07 -15.11 2.02
N ILE A 280 17.85 -13.79 1.98
CA ILE A 280 17.94 -12.95 0.78
C ILE A 280 18.75 -11.69 1.09
N LEU A 281 19.58 -11.25 0.15
CA LEU A 281 20.17 -9.92 0.16
C LEU A 281 19.83 -9.19 -1.14
N LEU A 282 19.42 -7.93 -1.00
CA LEU A 282 19.10 -7.07 -2.13
C LEU A 282 20.18 -6.01 -2.26
N GLY A 283 20.82 -6.01 -3.42
CA GLY A 283 21.90 -5.11 -3.75
C GLY A 283 21.41 -3.71 -4.13
N ASN A 284 22.36 -2.80 -4.21
CA ASN A 284 22.23 -1.40 -4.57
C ASN A 284 21.51 -1.21 -5.91
N ASP A 285 21.83 -2.01 -6.93
CA ASP A 285 21.18 -1.91 -8.25
C ASP A 285 19.66 -2.11 -8.12
N PHE A 286 19.24 -3.18 -7.45
CA PHE A 286 17.83 -3.45 -7.20
C PHE A 286 17.18 -2.34 -6.37
N ILE A 287 17.86 -1.88 -5.32
CA ILE A 287 17.38 -0.82 -4.42
C ILE A 287 17.09 0.46 -5.20
N ASN A 288 18.01 0.86 -6.09
CA ASN A 288 17.92 2.08 -6.87
C ASN A 288 16.86 1.97 -7.98
N GLU A 289 16.84 0.87 -8.73
CA GLU A 289 15.84 0.62 -9.78
C GLU A 289 14.41 0.65 -9.23
N ASN A 290 14.22 0.17 -8.00
CA ASN A 290 12.92 0.12 -7.36
C ASN A 290 12.63 1.34 -6.47
N ASN A 291 13.51 2.35 -6.46
CA ASN A 291 13.39 3.57 -5.65
C ASN A 291 13.08 3.29 -4.17
N LEU A 292 13.69 2.24 -3.58
CA LEU A 292 13.30 1.78 -2.23
C LEU A 292 13.68 2.78 -1.12
N PHE A 293 14.69 3.63 -1.37
CA PHE A 293 15.15 4.65 -0.43
C PHE A 293 15.09 6.08 -0.97
N HIS A 294 14.58 6.29 -2.20
CA HIS A 294 14.51 7.65 -2.75
C HIS A 294 13.40 8.45 -2.06
N ILE A 295 13.83 9.32 -1.15
CA ILE A 295 13.09 10.50 -0.70
C ILE A 295 13.19 11.52 -1.83
N GLU A 296 12.07 11.88 -2.48
CA GLU A 296 12.08 13.03 -3.39
C GLU A 296 12.64 14.26 -2.64
N PRO A 297 13.64 14.98 -3.18
CA PRO A 297 14.04 16.24 -2.60
C PRO A 297 12.84 17.17 -2.69
N THR A 298 12.27 17.54 -1.55
CA THR A 298 11.22 18.54 -1.49
C THR A 298 11.80 19.85 -2.03
N VAL A 299 11.56 20.13 -3.31
CA VAL A 299 11.88 21.43 -3.90
C VAL A 299 10.96 22.45 -3.22
N ARG A 300 11.44 23.04 -2.13
CA ARG A 300 10.86 24.27 -1.59
C ARG A 300 11.19 25.37 -2.58
N MET A 301 10.27 25.61 -3.51
CA MET A 301 10.26 26.87 -4.24
C MET A 301 10.06 28.00 -3.22
N ALA A 302 11.14 28.71 -2.92
CA ALA A 302 11.07 30.00 -2.27
C ALA A 302 10.18 30.93 -3.13
N THR A 303 9.05 31.33 -2.55
CA THR A 303 8.23 32.42 -3.06
C THR A 303 9.06 33.69 -3.04
N HIS A 304 9.68 34.04 -4.17
CA HIS A 304 10.04 35.42 -4.44
C HIS A 304 9.04 36.03 -5.42
N SER A 305 8.11 36.77 -4.84
CA SER A 305 7.32 37.79 -5.49
C SER A 305 8.21 38.68 -6.37
N LYS A 306 7.89 38.77 -7.66
CA LYS A 306 7.88 40.03 -8.41
C LYS A 306 6.97 39.90 -9.61
N MET A 307 5.75 40.40 -9.39
CA MET A 307 4.79 40.81 -10.39
C MET A 307 5.49 41.73 -11.41
N LYS A 308 5.52 41.32 -12.67
CA LYS A 308 5.56 42.23 -13.81
C LYS A 308 4.58 41.71 -14.86
N VAL A 309 3.43 42.36 -14.88
CA VAL A 309 2.51 42.35 -16.03
C VAL A 309 3.28 42.92 -17.22
N VAL A 310 3.43 42.11 -18.26
CA VAL A 310 3.72 42.58 -19.62
C VAL A 310 2.70 41.92 -20.53
N VAL A 311 1.74 42.73 -20.96
CA VAL A 311 0.84 42.47 -22.07
C VAL A 311 1.68 42.50 -23.34
N ALA A 312 1.67 41.42 -24.12
CA ALA A 312 2.07 41.45 -25.52
C ALA A 312 1.25 40.43 -26.32
N ALA A 313 0.59 40.96 -27.34
CA ALA A 313 -0.32 40.30 -28.25
C ALA A 313 0.37 39.20 -29.08
N GLY A 314 -0.41 38.20 -29.49
CA GLY A 314 0.04 37.16 -30.42
C GLY A 314 -1.11 36.26 -30.83
N MET A 315 -1.84 36.70 -31.86
CA MET A 315 -2.81 35.93 -32.64
C MET A 315 -2.34 34.49 -32.90
N PHE A 316 -3.22 33.50 -32.76
CA PHE A 316 -3.53 32.56 -33.85
C PHE A 316 -4.86 31.83 -33.56
N THR A 317 -5.83 32.18 -34.39
CA THR A 317 -7.10 31.49 -34.63
C THR A 317 -6.90 30.07 -35.16
N LEU A 318 -7.66 29.11 -34.62
CA LEU A 318 -8.04 27.90 -35.33
C LEU A 318 -9.50 27.54 -35.00
N LYS A 319 -10.33 27.58 -36.04
CA LYS A 319 -11.75 27.22 -36.11
C LYS A 319 -11.91 25.70 -36.27
N ALA A 320 -12.86 25.12 -35.55
CA ALA A 320 -13.72 24.00 -35.97
C ALA A 320 -14.97 24.07 -35.05
N VAL A 321 -16.17 24.52 -35.43
CA VAL A 321 -17.14 24.13 -36.47
C VAL A 321 -17.91 22.83 -36.15
N TYR A 322 -19.24 23.00 -36.05
CA TYR A 322 -20.38 22.04 -36.17
C TYR A 322 -20.80 21.24 -34.91
N VAL A 323 -22.09 21.07 -34.50
CA VAL A 323 -23.46 21.22 -35.06
C VAL A 323 -24.49 21.50 -33.91
N LEU A 324 -25.53 22.27 -34.26
CA LEU A 324 -26.89 22.47 -33.71
C LEU A 324 -27.45 21.61 -32.57
N ALA A 325 -28.17 22.26 -31.63
CA ALA A 325 -29.60 22.03 -31.36
C ALA A 325 -30.21 23.06 -30.38
N ARG A 326 -31.35 23.69 -30.79
CA ARG A 326 -32.57 24.12 -30.04
C ARG A 326 -32.43 24.89 -28.70
N ALA A 327 -33.33 25.76 -28.26
CA ALA A 327 -34.59 26.39 -28.70
C ALA A 327 -34.90 27.50 -27.66
N ASP A 328 -35.93 28.29 -27.91
CA ASP A 328 -36.59 29.27 -27.03
C ASP A 328 -35.85 30.62 -26.94
N GLY A 329 -36.39 31.77 -27.32
CA GLY A 329 -37.77 32.23 -27.32
C GLY A 329 -37.84 33.48 -26.43
N VAL A 330 -38.51 34.53 -26.90
CA VAL A 330 -39.01 35.75 -26.22
C VAL A 330 -38.45 37.06 -26.81
N GLU A 331 -39.40 37.72 -27.49
CA GLU A 331 -39.55 39.12 -27.96
C GLU A 331 -38.63 39.71 -29.02
#